data_AF-A0A1H5DJC7-F1
#
_entry.id   AF-A0A1H5DJC7-F1
#
_cell.length_a   1.000
_cell.length_b   1.000
_cell.length_c   1.000
_cell.angle_alpha   90.00
_cell.angle_beta   90.00
_cell.angle_gamma   90.00
#
_symmetry.space_group_name_H-M   'P 1'
#
loop_
_entity.id
_entity.type
_entity.pdbx_description
1 polymer ?
#
loop_
_entity_poly.entity_id
_entity_poly.type
_entity_poly.pdbx_seq_one_letter_code
_entity_poly.pdbx_strand_id
1 'polypeptide(L)'
;MKGGASAVRGLLGNEEAVDFDCKLKSDATAPMLNRDDKGNLGRTLSAFANSAGGLLLWGVDARPDPAAQIDRIVAFHPISQLARFKHELERHSTEAVMPRLANIAITAVPDTGSSDQGFVAMYVERSERRPHRCELVEKGYFRRAGSTTRMMEHFEIEDAFNRAATAYLELYHEIRSGGYTGSDHVAIVEIVLHLTNNSPTSARFPYLMVNAMGMQPFSFEQSPMTHRVYGQWSYFEAGSEVVINPGTSRPTAILKLNVPCNLEGSRRRVSARMLGPRKIAARFGCFNSRLQEQELDLSVQDLLLGVAGGFLHEEDT
;
A
#
# COMPACT_ATOMS: atom_id res chain seq x y z
N MET A 1 -7.26 -25.14 -15.83
CA MET A 1 -8.37 -24.77 -14.93
C MET A 1 -9.59 -25.63 -15.26
N LYS A 2 -9.91 -26.65 -14.46
CA LYS A 2 -11.19 -27.37 -14.61
C LYS A 2 -12.29 -26.51 -13.98
N GLY A 3 -13.37 -26.21 -14.73
CA GLY A 3 -14.57 -25.53 -14.20
C GLY A 3 -14.73 -24.03 -14.50
N GLY A 4 -13.79 -23.37 -15.19
CA GLY A 4 -13.87 -21.92 -15.45
C GLY A 4 -15.11 -21.49 -16.23
N ALA A 5 -15.45 -22.17 -17.33
CA ALA A 5 -16.67 -21.89 -18.08
C ALA A 5 -17.95 -22.15 -17.30
N SER A 6 -17.97 -23.17 -16.42
CA SER A 6 -19.12 -23.42 -15.55
C SER A 6 -19.31 -22.28 -14.55
N ALA A 7 -18.23 -21.70 -14.02
CA ALA A 7 -18.29 -20.56 -13.14
C ALA A 7 -18.85 -19.32 -13.87
N VAL A 8 -18.35 -19.04 -15.09
CA VAL A 8 -18.87 -17.95 -15.94
C VAL A 8 -20.36 -18.14 -16.22
N ARG A 9 -20.77 -19.35 -16.63
CA ARG A 9 -22.17 -19.66 -16.94
C ARG A 9 -23.08 -19.59 -15.72
N GLY A 10 -22.53 -19.85 -14.53
CA GLY A 10 -23.23 -19.69 -13.25
C GLY A 10 -23.52 -18.24 -12.86
N LEU A 11 -22.96 -17.25 -13.56
CA LEU A 11 -23.25 -15.83 -13.34
C LEU A 11 -24.55 -15.36 -14.00
N LEU A 12 -25.29 -16.23 -14.68
CA LEU A 12 -26.54 -15.84 -15.34
C LEU A 12 -27.52 -15.22 -14.34
N GLY A 13 -28.05 -14.04 -14.66
CA GLY A 13 -28.95 -13.28 -13.79
C GLY A 13 -28.26 -12.44 -12.71
N ASN A 14 -26.94 -12.58 -12.53
CA ASN A 14 -26.19 -11.70 -11.63
C ASN A 14 -26.10 -10.28 -12.20
N GLU A 15 -26.00 -9.33 -11.27
CA GLU A 15 -25.86 -7.90 -11.56
C GLU A 15 -24.39 -7.51 -11.73
N GLU A 16 -24.13 -6.56 -12.64
CA GLU A 16 -22.88 -5.84 -12.68
C GLU A 16 -22.69 -4.96 -11.45
N ALA A 17 -21.44 -4.74 -11.08
CA ALA A 17 -21.08 -4.00 -9.87
C ALA A 17 -20.00 -2.95 -10.16
N VAL A 18 -19.56 -2.26 -9.12
CA VAL A 18 -18.51 -1.25 -9.23
C VAL A 18 -17.17 -1.85 -9.67
N ASP A 19 -16.93 -3.10 -9.31
CA ASP A 19 -15.70 -3.87 -9.54
C ASP A 19 -15.90 -5.03 -10.53
N PHE A 20 -17.05 -5.11 -11.19
CA PHE A 20 -17.35 -6.16 -12.17
C PHE A 20 -18.12 -5.60 -13.37
N ASP A 21 -17.60 -5.82 -14.57
CA ASP A 21 -18.12 -5.29 -15.84
C ASP A 21 -18.10 -6.39 -16.90
N CYS A 22 -19.17 -6.52 -17.67
CA CYS A 22 -19.27 -7.45 -18.79
C CYS A 22 -19.23 -6.66 -20.11
N LYS A 23 -18.61 -7.25 -21.13
CA LYS A 23 -18.60 -6.69 -22.47
C LYS A 23 -18.87 -7.76 -23.51
N LEU A 24 -19.79 -7.46 -24.41
CA LEU A 24 -19.91 -8.16 -25.67
C LEU A 24 -18.81 -7.69 -26.62
N LYS A 25 -18.16 -8.68 -27.25
CA LYS A 25 -17.36 -8.41 -28.43
C LYS A 25 -18.30 -8.16 -29.61
N SER A 26 -18.05 -7.11 -30.40
CA SER A 26 -18.93 -6.77 -31.53
C SER A 26 -19.08 -7.91 -32.55
N ASP A 27 -17.99 -8.65 -32.79
CA ASP A 27 -17.98 -9.87 -33.60
C ASP A 27 -17.23 -10.96 -32.84
N ALA A 28 -17.97 -11.92 -32.31
CA ALA A 28 -17.44 -13.05 -31.53
C ALA A 28 -16.70 -14.08 -32.39
N THR A 29 -16.79 -14.03 -33.72
CA THR A 29 -16.12 -14.98 -34.62
C THR A 29 -14.71 -14.54 -35.02
N ALA A 30 -14.44 -13.23 -34.93
CA ALA A 30 -13.15 -12.63 -35.28
C ALA A 30 -12.34 -12.27 -34.02
N PRO A 31 -11.04 -12.59 -33.95
CA PRO A 31 -10.20 -12.29 -32.78
C PRO A 31 -9.73 -10.84 -32.71
N MET A 32 -9.83 -10.08 -33.80
CA MET A 32 -9.34 -8.69 -33.84
C MET A 32 -10.32 -7.75 -33.13
N LEU A 33 -9.79 -6.78 -32.38
CA LEU A 33 -10.59 -5.70 -31.79
C LEU A 33 -10.92 -4.66 -32.87
N ASN A 34 -12.20 -4.40 -33.10
CA ASN A 34 -12.62 -3.28 -33.93
C ASN A 34 -12.57 -1.95 -33.14
N ARG A 35 -13.09 -0.88 -33.72
CA ARG A 35 -13.12 0.44 -33.06
C ARG A 35 -13.95 0.43 -31.77
N ASP A 36 -15.11 -0.22 -31.76
CA ASP A 36 -16.02 -0.23 -30.61
C ASP A 36 -15.47 -1.10 -29.48
N ASP A 37 -14.92 -2.27 -29.82
CA ASP A 37 -14.21 -3.15 -28.89
C ASP A 37 -13.04 -2.41 -28.21
N LYS A 38 -12.26 -1.63 -28.98
CA LYS A 38 -11.17 -0.79 -28.44
C LYS A 38 -11.67 0.33 -27.54
N GLY A 39 -12.77 0.98 -27.92
CA GLY A 39 -13.40 2.02 -27.10
C GLY A 39 -13.87 1.46 -25.75
N ASN A 40 -14.54 0.30 -25.78
CA ASN A 40 -14.97 -0.41 -24.57
C ASN A 40 -13.78 -0.81 -23.70
N LEU A 41 -12.74 -1.40 -24.29
CA LEU A 41 -11.51 -1.76 -23.56
C LEU A 41 -10.88 -0.55 -22.88
N GLY A 42 -10.66 0.55 -23.62
CA GLY A 42 -10.00 1.74 -23.09
C GLY A 42 -10.80 2.42 -21.98
N ARG A 43 -12.11 2.60 -22.17
CA ARG A 43 -13.00 3.17 -21.17
C ARG A 43 -13.06 2.32 -19.91
N THR A 44 -13.24 1.00 -20.03
CA THR A 44 -13.33 0.11 -18.87
C THR A 44 -12.00 0.05 -18.11
N LEU A 45 -10.85 -0.03 -18.80
CA LEU A 45 -9.54 -0.01 -18.14
C LEU A 45 -9.28 1.32 -17.41
N SER A 46 -9.60 2.46 -18.03
CA SER A 46 -9.54 3.77 -17.37
C SER A 46 -10.46 3.82 -16.14
N ALA A 47 -11.68 3.32 -16.28
CA ALA A 47 -12.68 3.32 -15.22
C ALA A 47 -12.26 2.52 -13.99
N PHE A 48 -11.78 1.29 -14.20
CA PHE A 48 -11.30 0.45 -13.10
C PHE A 48 -10.04 1.02 -12.44
N ALA A 49 -9.09 1.51 -13.24
CA ALA A 49 -7.86 2.11 -12.74
C ALA A 49 -8.11 3.34 -11.85
N ASN A 50 -9.13 4.14 -12.19
CA ASN A 50 -9.53 5.33 -11.43
C ASN A 50 -10.44 5.03 -10.23
N SER A 51 -10.94 3.81 -10.13
CA SER A 51 -11.87 3.37 -9.08
C SER A 51 -11.16 2.44 -8.09
N ALA A 52 -11.75 1.27 -7.79
CA ALA A 52 -11.21 0.28 -6.85
C ALA A 52 -10.48 -0.89 -7.55
N GLY A 53 -10.21 -0.79 -8.86
CA GLY A 53 -9.91 -1.96 -9.68
C GLY A 53 -11.17 -2.73 -10.05
N GLY A 54 -11.02 -3.92 -10.64
CA GLY A 54 -12.15 -4.79 -10.96
C GLY A 54 -11.84 -5.90 -11.97
N LEU A 55 -12.87 -6.67 -12.27
CA LEU A 55 -12.89 -7.77 -13.22
C LEU A 55 -13.73 -7.39 -14.44
N LEU A 56 -13.12 -7.42 -15.63
CA LEU A 56 -13.79 -7.32 -16.91
C LEU A 56 -13.94 -8.71 -17.52
N LEU A 57 -15.16 -9.08 -17.93
CA LEU A 57 -15.43 -10.33 -18.61
C LEU A 57 -15.94 -10.10 -20.04
N TRP A 58 -15.20 -10.63 -21.02
CA TRP A 58 -15.56 -10.57 -22.43
C TRP A 58 -16.35 -11.79 -22.88
N GLY A 59 -17.34 -11.56 -23.75
CA GLY A 59 -18.22 -12.59 -24.29
C GLY A 59 -19.50 -12.80 -23.47
N VAL A 60 -19.90 -11.78 -22.71
CA VAL A 60 -21.10 -11.82 -21.86
C VAL A 60 -21.99 -10.63 -22.18
N ASP A 61 -23.28 -10.90 -22.41
CA ASP A 61 -24.31 -9.88 -22.63
C ASP A 61 -24.92 -9.50 -21.28
N ALA A 62 -24.71 -8.26 -20.88
CA ALA A 62 -25.38 -7.66 -19.75
C ALA A 62 -26.25 -6.50 -20.25
N ARG A 63 -27.50 -6.43 -19.77
CA ARG A 63 -28.48 -5.41 -20.17
C ARG A 63 -29.17 -4.82 -18.96
N PRO A 64 -29.61 -3.54 -19.03
CA PRO A 64 -30.31 -2.91 -17.92
C PRO A 64 -31.58 -3.69 -17.58
N ASP A 65 -31.73 -4.07 -16.31
CA ASP A 65 -32.99 -4.55 -15.79
C ASP A 65 -33.99 -3.38 -15.74
N PRO A 66 -35.16 -3.47 -16.40
CA PRO A 66 -36.17 -2.41 -16.37
C PRO A 66 -36.60 -2.00 -14.95
N ALA A 67 -36.59 -2.93 -13.99
CA ALA A 67 -37.06 -2.68 -12.62
C ALA A 67 -35.98 -2.05 -11.72
N ALA A 68 -34.73 -2.49 -11.85
CA ALA A 68 -33.63 -2.07 -10.96
C ALA A 68 -32.70 -1.02 -11.58
N GLN A 69 -32.75 -0.82 -12.91
CA GLN A 69 -31.83 0.03 -13.68
C GLN A 69 -30.35 -0.36 -13.47
N ILE A 70 -30.10 -1.64 -13.19
CA ILE A 70 -28.78 -2.24 -13.04
C ILE A 70 -28.61 -3.27 -14.15
N ASP A 71 -27.42 -3.32 -14.75
CA ASP A 71 -27.12 -4.26 -15.83
C ASP A 71 -27.04 -5.68 -15.26
N ARG A 72 -27.84 -6.60 -15.81
CA ARG A 72 -27.86 -8.02 -15.45
C ARG A 72 -27.40 -8.87 -16.61
N ILE A 73 -26.70 -9.95 -16.30
CA ILE A 73 -26.24 -10.92 -17.30
C ILE A 73 -27.43 -11.69 -17.86
N VAL A 74 -27.66 -11.55 -19.17
CA VAL A 74 -28.79 -12.17 -19.89
C VAL A 74 -28.37 -13.28 -20.85
N ALA A 75 -27.15 -13.23 -21.39
CA ALA A 75 -26.67 -14.22 -22.35
C ALA A 75 -25.14 -14.34 -22.38
N PHE A 76 -24.67 -15.44 -22.98
CA PHE A 76 -23.26 -15.73 -23.17
C PHE A 76 -22.96 -15.89 -24.66
N HIS A 77 -21.91 -15.21 -25.12
CA HIS A 77 -21.44 -15.23 -26.50
C HIS A 77 -19.96 -15.63 -26.53
N PRO A 78 -19.66 -16.94 -26.50
CA PRO A 78 -18.29 -17.44 -26.57
C PRO A 78 -17.56 -16.91 -27.80
N ILE A 79 -16.36 -16.40 -27.59
CA ILE A 79 -15.49 -15.79 -28.59
C ILE A 79 -14.61 -16.88 -29.20
N SER A 80 -14.60 -16.97 -30.52
CA SER A 80 -13.77 -17.89 -31.30
C SER A 80 -12.33 -17.39 -31.43
N GLN A 81 -11.40 -18.31 -31.72
CA GLN A 81 -9.98 -18.03 -31.79
C GLN A 81 -9.47 -17.44 -30.46
N LEU A 82 -9.88 -18.06 -29.35
CA LEU A 82 -9.78 -17.51 -28.00
C LEU A 82 -8.36 -17.08 -27.62
N ALA A 83 -7.35 -17.89 -27.98
CA ALA A 83 -5.95 -17.56 -27.73
C ALA A 83 -5.51 -16.29 -28.48
N ARG A 84 -5.97 -16.11 -29.72
CA ARG A 84 -5.66 -14.91 -30.52
C ARG A 84 -6.36 -13.68 -29.98
N PHE A 85 -7.62 -13.82 -29.57
CA PHE A 85 -8.36 -12.71 -28.94
C PHE A 85 -7.70 -12.26 -27.62
N LYS A 86 -7.26 -13.21 -26.78
CA LYS A 86 -6.45 -12.91 -25.58
C LYS A 86 -5.19 -12.10 -25.93
N HIS A 87 -4.44 -12.51 -26.95
CA HIS A 87 -3.25 -11.78 -27.38
C HIS A 87 -3.55 -10.36 -27.89
N GLU A 88 -4.68 -10.16 -28.58
CA GLU A 88 -5.10 -8.83 -29.01
C GLU A 88 -5.45 -7.92 -27.82
N LEU A 89 -6.12 -8.47 -26.81
CA LEU A 89 -6.37 -7.75 -25.55
C LEU A 89 -5.06 -7.39 -24.85
N GLU A 90 -4.10 -8.31 -24.74
CA GLU A 90 -2.77 -8.02 -24.18
C GLU A 90 -2.07 -6.87 -24.91
N ARG A 91 -2.03 -6.95 -26.25
CA ARG A 91 -1.40 -5.93 -27.10
C ARG A 91 -1.99 -4.54 -26.84
N HIS A 92 -3.31 -4.42 -26.94
CA HIS A 92 -3.98 -3.13 -26.82
C HIS A 92 -4.07 -2.63 -25.37
N SER A 93 -4.08 -3.50 -24.37
CA SER A 93 -4.12 -3.09 -22.95
C SER A 93 -2.88 -2.28 -22.54
N THR A 94 -1.71 -2.55 -23.14
CA THR A 94 -0.46 -1.84 -22.81
C THR A 94 -0.45 -0.36 -23.20
N GLU A 95 -1.24 0.00 -24.20
CA GLU A 95 -1.38 1.36 -24.73
C GLU A 95 -2.75 1.97 -24.43
N ALA A 96 -3.63 1.23 -23.73
CA ALA A 96 -5.02 1.61 -23.60
C ALA A 96 -5.24 2.84 -22.72
N VAL A 97 -4.33 3.07 -21.78
CA VAL A 97 -4.43 4.14 -20.78
C VAL A 97 -3.08 4.81 -20.49
N MET A 98 -3.13 6.07 -20.07
CA MET A 98 -1.97 6.85 -19.63
C MET A 98 -2.25 7.53 -18.27
N PRO A 99 -1.42 7.32 -17.22
CA PRO A 99 -0.24 6.45 -17.18
C PRO A 99 -0.55 4.99 -17.49
N ARG A 100 0.45 4.22 -17.93
CA ARG A 100 0.27 2.78 -18.21
C ARG A 100 -0.01 2.01 -16.92
N LEU A 101 -0.86 1.00 -16.99
CA LEU A 101 -1.10 0.08 -15.88
C LEU A 101 0.07 -0.89 -15.73
N ALA A 102 0.52 -1.11 -14.49
CA ALA A 102 1.65 -1.99 -14.20
C ALA A 102 1.26 -3.48 -14.32
N ASN A 103 0.10 -3.86 -13.78
CA ASN A 103 -0.36 -5.24 -13.71
C ASN A 103 -1.80 -5.35 -14.23
N ILE A 104 -2.00 -6.09 -15.31
CA ILE A 104 -3.32 -6.56 -15.77
C ILE A 104 -3.20 -8.05 -16.00
N ALA A 105 -3.99 -8.85 -15.29
CA ALA A 105 -4.01 -10.29 -15.48
C ALA A 105 -5.10 -10.66 -16.49
N ILE A 106 -4.71 -11.20 -17.65
CA ILE A 106 -5.63 -11.59 -18.73
C ILE A 106 -5.63 -13.11 -18.86
N THR A 107 -6.80 -13.72 -18.67
CA THR A 107 -6.95 -15.18 -18.67
C THR A 107 -8.02 -15.60 -19.67
N ALA A 108 -7.65 -16.51 -20.58
CA ALA A 108 -8.59 -17.20 -21.45
C ALA A 108 -9.34 -18.28 -20.66
N VAL A 109 -10.66 -18.34 -20.80
CA VAL A 109 -11.55 -19.28 -20.16
C VAL A 109 -12.27 -20.10 -21.25
N PRO A 110 -11.69 -21.25 -21.67
CA PRO A 110 -12.30 -22.08 -22.71
C PRO A 110 -13.65 -22.63 -22.28
N ASP A 111 -14.59 -22.72 -23.23
CA ASP A 111 -15.93 -23.22 -23.01
C ASP A 111 -15.95 -24.75 -22.85
N THR A 112 -17.04 -25.28 -22.27
CA THR A 112 -17.24 -26.72 -22.16
C THR A 112 -17.40 -27.34 -23.54
N GLY A 113 -16.38 -28.11 -23.97
CA GLY A 113 -16.39 -28.84 -25.24
C GLY A 113 -15.58 -28.19 -26.37
N SER A 114 -14.98 -27.00 -26.15
CA SER A 114 -14.10 -26.37 -27.13
C SER A 114 -12.91 -25.67 -26.44
N SER A 115 -11.69 -25.95 -26.92
CA SER A 115 -10.49 -25.24 -26.44
C SER A 115 -10.25 -23.90 -27.15
N ASP A 116 -10.93 -23.66 -28.28
CA ASP A 116 -10.71 -22.48 -29.13
C ASP A 116 -11.86 -21.47 -29.09
N GLN A 117 -12.93 -21.79 -28.34
CA GLN A 117 -14.03 -20.88 -28.05
C GLN A 117 -14.18 -20.69 -26.54
N GLY A 118 -14.55 -19.49 -26.11
CA GLY A 118 -14.80 -19.22 -24.69
C GLY A 118 -14.85 -17.75 -24.34
N PHE A 119 -14.46 -17.43 -23.12
CA PHE A 119 -14.52 -16.08 -22.54
C PHE A 119 -13.12 -15.59 -22.21
N VAL A 120 -12.93 -14.28 -22.10
CA VAL A 120 -11.67 -13.73 -21.55
C VAL A 120 -11.97 -12.89 -20.33
N ALA A 121 -11.33 -13.25 -19.22
CA ALA A 121 -11.38 -12.51 -17.98
C ALA A 121 -10.14 -11.62 -17.87
N MET A 122 -10.33 -10.36 -17.51
CA MET A 122 -9.27 -9.39 -17.27
C MET A 122 -9.42 -8.84 -15.87
N TYR A 123 -8.44 -9.10 -15.00
CA TYR A 123 -8.37 -8.52 -13.67
C TYR A 123 -7.45 -7.30 -13.68
N VAL A 124 -8.00 -6.15 -13.28
CA VAL A 124 -7.31 -4.87 -13.21
C VAL A 124 -7.17 -4.52 -11.73
N GLU A 125 -5.93 -4.43 -11.27
CA GLU A 125 -5.66 -3.97 -9.91
C GLU A 125 -6.01 -2.50 -9.74
N ARG A 126 -6.37 -2.12 -8.51
CA ARG A 126 -6.50 -0.71 -8.16
C ARG A 126 -5.18 0.00 -8.43
N SER A 127 -5.23 1.11 -9.15
CA SER A 127 -4.02 1.90 -9.39
C SER A 127 -3.81 2.97 -8.32
N GLU A 128 -2.57 3.06 -7.83
CA GLU A 128 -2.13 4.16 -6.97
C GLU A 128 -1.57 5.36 -7.77
N ARG A 129 -1.47 5.24 -9.10
CA ARG A 129 -0.99 6.29 -10.02
C ARG A 129 -2.12 6.98 -10.77
N ARG A 130 -3.21 7.25 -10.06
CA ARG A 130 -4.37 7.95 -10.61
C ARG A 130 -4.07 9.43 -10.88
N PRO A 131 -4.78 10.05 -11.83
CA PRO A 131 -5.78 9.45 -12.72
C PRO A 131 -5.17 8.82 -13.99
N HIS A 132 -5.87 7.85 -14.56
CA HIS A 132 -5.57 7.16 -15.81
C HIS A 132 -6.52 7.61 -16.92
N ARG A 133 -5.98 8.26 -17.95
CA ARG A 133 -6.73 8.66 -19.14
C ARG A 133 -6.84 7.50 -20.12
N CYS A 134 -8.02 7.25 -20.68
CA CYS A 134 -8.18 6.40 -21.84
C CYS A 134 -7.45 7.01 -23.05
N GLU A 135 -6.70 6.18 -23.78
CA GLU A 135 -6.04 6.55 -25.03
C GLU A 135 -6.67 5.86 -26.25
N LEU A 136 -7.51 4.84 -26.05
CA LEU A 136 -8.19 4.16 -27.15
C LEU A 136 -9.47 4.90 -27.56
N VAL A 137 -9.50 5.34 -28.82
CA VAL A 137 -10.66 5.94 -29.52
C VAL A 137 -11.13 7.27 -28.92
N GLU A 138 -11.62 7.28 -27.68
CA GLU A 138 -12.06 8.46 -26.95
C GLU A 138 -11.09 8.78 -25.82
N LYS A 139 -10.44 9.95 -25.92
CA LYS A 139 -9.52 10.42 -24.90
C LYS A 139 -10.29 11.08 -23.77
N GLY A 140 -10.24 10.48 -22.59
CA GLY A 140 -10.95 10.98 -21.41
C GLY A 140 -10.59 10.21 -20.15
N TYR A 141 -10.88 10.79 -18.99
CA TYR A 141 -10.75 10.08 -17.71
C TYR A 141 -12.11 9.49 -17.38
N PHE A 142 -12.16 8.17 -17.19
CA PHE A 142 -13.38 7.46 -16.85
C PHE A 142 -13.30 6.90 -15.44
N ARG A 143 -14.44 6.69 -14.80
CA ARG A 143 -14.57 6.01 -13.51
C ARG A 143 -15.82 5.15 -13.46
N ARG A 144 -15.85 4.19 -12.53
CA ARG A 144 -17.05 3.42 -12.21
C ARG A 144 -17.97 4.23 -11.32
N ALA A 145 -19.26 4.15 -11.60
CA ALA A 145 -20.36 4.73 -10.84
C ALA A 145 -21.49 3.69 -10.76
N GLY A 146 -21.44 2.86 -9.72
CA GLY A 146 -22.27 1.64 -9.67
C GLY A 146 -21.89 0.69 -10.80
N SER A 147 -22.88 0.19 -11.54
CA SER A 147 -22.70 -0.65 -12.73
C SER A 147 -22.25 0.11 -13.98
N THR A 148 -22.25 1.45 -13.97
CA THR A 148 -21.98 2.24 -15.18
C THR A 148 -20.57 2.84 -15.18
N THR A 149 -20.07 3.09 -16.40
CA THR A 149 -18.85 3.85 -16.62
C THR A 149 -19.20 5.25 -17.09
N ARG A 150 -18.70 6.27 -16.39
CA ARG A 150 -18.90 7.67 -16.76
C ARG A 150 -17.58 8.42 -16.85
N MET A 151 -17.60 9.54 -17.57
CA MET A 151 -16.50 10.49 -17.58
C MET A 151 -16.37 11.11 -16.18
N MET A 152 -15.13 11.31 -15.74
CA MET A 152 -14.81 12.01 -14.49
C MET A 152 -15.04 13.50 -14.67
N GLU A 153 -15.61 14.12 -13.65
CA GLU A 153 -15.75 15.58 -13.60
C GLU A 153 -14.41 16.25 -13.29
N HIS A 154 -14.30 17.54 -13.58
CA HIS A 154 -13.07 18.30 -13.38
C HIS A 154 -12.53 18.17 -11.94
N PHE A 155 -13.39 18.34 -10.94
CA PHE A 155 -13.00 18.23 -9.52
C PHE A 155 -12.54 16.80 -9.14
N GLU A 156 -13.08 15.76 -9.79
CA GLU A 156 -12.65 14.37 -9.54
C GLU A 156 -11.27 14.11 -10.13
N ILE A 157 -10.97 14.74 -11.27
CA ILE A 157 -9.65 14.67 -11.91
C ILE A 157 -8.62 15.42 -11.06
N GLU A 158 -8.95 16.63 -10.59
CA GLU A 158 -8.09 17.40 -9.69
C GLU A 158 -7.80 16.64 -8.39
N ASP A 159 -8.83 16.08 -7.75
CA ASP A 159 -8.66 15.25 -6.56
C ASP A 159 -7.78 14.03 -6.86
N ALA A 160 -7.99 13.36 -8.00
CA ALA A 160 -7.19 12.20 -8.38
C ALA A 160 -5.71 12.54 -8.61
N PHE A 161 -5.40 13.70 -9.22
CA PHE A 161 -4.01 14.16 -9.37
C PHE A 161 -3.37 14.53 -8.03
N ASN A 162 -4.15 15.16 -7.14
CA ASN A 162 -3.68 15.59 -5.82
C ASN A 162 -3.56 14.44 -4.82
N ARG A 163 -4.23 13.30 -5.06
CA ARG A 163 -4.01 12.05 -4.31
C ARG A 163 -2.61 11.44 -4.52
N ALA A 164 -1.74 12.10 -5.29
CA ALA A 164 -0.32 11.80 -5.51
C ALA A 164 0.30 10.95 -4.40
N ALA A 165 0.39 9.64 -4.70
CA ALA A 165 1.21 8.62 -4.08
C ALA A 165 1.59 8.90 -2.61
N THR A 166 0.67 8.49 -1.74
CA THR A 166 0.83 8.54 -0.29
C THR A 166 2.10 7.84 0.10
N ALA A 167 3.04 8.55 0.73
CA ALA A 167 4.24 7.90 1.22
C ALA A 167 3.86 6.96 2.38
N TYR A 168 4.41 5.75 2.38
CA TYR A 168 4.20 4.77 3.43
C TYR A 168 5.46 4.67 4.27
N LEU A 169 5.38 5.20 5.48
CA LEU A 169 6.45 5.13 6.46
C LEU A 169 6.17 3.99 7.44
N GLU A 170 7.23 3.33 7.87
CA GLU A 170 7.24 2.38 8.98
C GLU A 170 8.26 2.82 10.03
N LEU A 171 7.91 2.65 11.31
CA LEU A 171 8.77 2.95 12.44
C LEU A 171 9.48 1.68 12.92
N TYR A 172 10.81 1.75 12.94
CA TYR A 172 11.69 0.72 13.49
C TYR A 172 12.56 1.30 14.59
N HIS A 173 13.08 0.42 15.45
CA HIS A 173 14.02 0.82 16.48
C HIS A 173 15.28 -0.06 16.44
N GLU A 174 16.40 0.53 16.85
CA GLU A 174 17.65 -0.17 17.08
C GLU A 174 18.15 0.18 18.49
N ILE A 175 18.65 -0.82 19.22
CA ILE A 175 19.19 -0.61 20.56
C ILE A 175 20.72 -0.69 20.51
N ARG A 176 21.37 0.32 21.08
CA ARG A 176 22.82 0.45 21.14
C ARG A 176 23.27 0.82 22.55
N SER A 177 24.55 0.56 22.83
CA SER A 177 25.18 1.05 24.06
C SER A 177 25.63 2.49 23.89
N GLY A 178 25.12 3.37 24.75
CA GLY A 178 25.56 4.76 24.89
C GLY A 178 26.75 4.92 25.84
N GLY A 179 27.38 3.82 26.24
CA GLY A 179 28.47 3.79 27.20
C GLY A 179 27.98 3.94 28.64
N TYR A 180 28.83 4.55 29.48
CA TYR A 180 28.61 4.64 30.91
C TYR A 180 29.00 6.02 31.46
N THR A 181 28.37 6.40 32.57
CA THR A 181 28.62 7.69 33.25
C THR A 181 28.66 7.51 34.77
N GLY A 182 29.12 8.55 35.48
CA GLY A 182 29.14 8.59 36.94
C GLY A 182 30.06 7.52 37.54
N SER A 183 31.34 7.49 37.13
CA SER A 183 32.31 6.46 37.54
C SER A 183 31.84 5.03 37.23
N ASP A 184 31.24 4.83 36.06
CA ASP A 184 30.73 3.54 35.58
C ASP A 184 29.53 2.95 36.35
N HIS A 185 28.87 3.73 37.21
CA HIS A 185 27.68 3.29 37.97
C HIS A 185 26.35 3.47 37.22
N VAL A 186 26.36 4.07 36.02
CA VAL A 186 25.17 4.25 35.20
C VAL A 186 25.48 3.83 33.77
N ALA A 187 24.79 2.80 33.29
CA ALA A 187 24.77 2.42 31.88
C ALA A 187 23.77 3.27 31.11
N ILE A 188 24.15 3.73 29.92
CA ILE A 188 23.25 4.44 29.02
C ILE A 188 22.84 3.47 27.91
N VAL A 189 21.55 3.19 27.84
CA VAL A 189 20.95 2.44 26.73
C VAL A 189 20.35 3.45 25.75
N GLU A 190 20.78 3.40 24.49
CA GLU A 190 20.27 4.26 23.43
C GLU A 190 19.31 3.46 22.54
N ILE A 191 18.05 3.91 22.46
CA ILE A 191 17.05 3.37 21.55
C ILE A 191 16.91 4.37 20.40
N VAL A 192 17.45 4.01 19.24
CA VAL A 192 17.42 4.82 18.04
C VAL A 192 16.16 4.51 17.25
N LEU A 193 15.35 5.52 16.98
CA LEU A 193 14.11 5.39 16.21
C LEU A 193 14.35 5.79 14.75
N HIS A 194 13.94 4.92 13.84
CA HIS A 194 14.09 5.04 12.40
C HIS A 194 12.73 5.14 11.72
N LEU A 195 12.61 6.08 10.78
CA LEU A 195 11.51 6.09 9.82
C LEU A 195 12.02 5.54 8.50
N THR A 196 11.40 4.47 8.03
CA THR A 196 11.73 3.80 6.76
C THR A 196 10.60 4.03 5.78
N ASN A 197 10.93 4.44 4.55
CA ASN A 197 9.94 4.64 3.50
C ASN A 197 9.85 3.41 2.60
N ASN A 198 8.73 2.69 2.72
CA ASN A 198 8.42 1.48 1.95
C ASN A 198 7.50 1.75 0.76
N SER A 199 7.30 3.02 0.39
CA SER A 199 6.52 3.41 -0.78
C SER A 199 7.39 3.84 -1.96
N PRO A 200 6.85 3.84 -3.20
CA PRO A 200 7.57 4.31 -4.38
C PRO A 200 7.69 5.84 -4.48
N THR A 201 7.18 6.61 -3.52
CA THR A 201 7.29 8.07 -3.49
C THR A 201 8.03 8.59 -2.27
N SER A 202 8.79 9.67 -2.45
CA SER A 202 9.50 10.29 -1.33
C SER A 202 8.53 10.84 -0.29
N ALA A 203 8.81 10.54 0.98
CA ALA A 203 8.10 11.11 2.12
C ALA A 203 8.65 12.51 2.39
N ARG A 204 7.81 13.54 2.27
CA ARG A 204 8.22 14.94 2.39
C ARG A 204 7.93 15.47 3.78
N PHE A 205 8.90 16.13 4.41
CA PHE A 205 8.76 16.73 5.74
C PHE A 205 8.33 15.68 6.78
N PRO A 206 9.12 14.59 6.95
CA PRO A 206 8.79 13.56 7.91
C PRO A 206 8.74 14.14 9.32
N TYR A 207 7.86 13.59 10.15
CA TYR A 207 7.77 13.95 11.56
C TYR A 207 7.53 12.71 12.41
N LEU A 208 7.98 12.78 13.66
CA LEU A 208 7.83 11.76 14.68
C LEU A 208 7.51 12.42 16.01
N MET A 209 6.47 11.93 16.66
CA MET A 209 6.09 12.29 18.02
C MET A 209 6.24 11.05 18.89
N VAL A 210 6.85 11.19 20.05
CA VAL A 210 7.04 10.08 20.99
C VAL A 210 6.65 10.49 22.40
N ASN A 211 5.96 9.57 23.09
CA ASN A 211 5.77 9.60 24.52
C ASN A 211 6.45 8.35 25.09
N ALA A 212 7.55 8.58 25.80
CA ALA A 212 8.48 7.55 26.25
C ALA A 212 8.78 7.76 27.75
N MET A 213 7.87 7.31 28.61
CA MET A 213 7.96 7.57 30.06
C MET A 213 9.24 6.96 30.66
N GLY A 214 10.03 7.80 31.35
CA GLY A 214 11.29 7.40 31.97
C GLY A 214 12.48 7.32 31.00
N MET A 215 12.30 7.74 29.74
CA MET A 215 13.37 7.86 28.75
C MET A 215 13.52 9.34 28.35
N GLN A 216 14.75 9.75 28.06
CA GLN A 216 15.07 11.10 27.63
C GLN A 216 15.20 11.18 26.11
N PRO A 217 14.34 11.93 25.40
CA PRO A 217 14.39 12.08 23.95
C PRO A 217 15.40 13.13 23.49
N PHE A 218 16.18 12.81 22.46
CA PHE A 218 17.19 13.68 21.87
C PHE A 218 17.16 13.63 20.33
N SER A 219 17.51 14.75 19.70
CA SER A 219 17.89 14.79 18.28
C SER A 219 19.32 14.32 18.09
N PHE A 220 19.66 13.82 16.90
CA PHE A 220 21.05 13.66 16.50
C PHE A 220 21.72 15.03 16.35
N GLU A 221 23.02 15.12 16.69
CA GLU A 221 23.81 16.36 16.57
C GLU A 221 23.82 16.95 15.14
N GLN A 222 23.55 16.11 14.13
CA GLN A 222 23.42 16.51 12.72
C GLN A 222 22.05 16.15 12.13
N SER A 223 21.04 15.94 12.99
CA SER A 223 19.68 15.69 12.52
C SER A 223 19.13 16.95 11.87
N PRO A 224 18.54 16.86 10.66
CA PRO A 224 17.79 17.96 10.09
C PRO A 224 16.38 18.08 10.73
N MET A 225 16.13 17.37 11.84
CA MET A 225 14.89 17.37 12.61
C MET A 225 14.99 18.34 13.79
N THR A 226 14.02 19.24 13.91
CA THR A 226 13.85 20.11 15.09
C THR A 226 13.17 19.32 16.20
N HIS A 227 13.70 19.41 17.42
CA HIS A 227 13.10 18.78 18.61
C HIS A 227 12.36 19.81 19.48
N ARG A 228 11.11 19.52 19.84
CA ARG A 228 10.28 20.33 20.75
C ARG A 228 9.53 19.42 21.71
N VAL A 229 9.29 19.88 22.93
CA VAL A 229 8.55 19.13 23.95
C VAL A 229 7.26 19.86 24.29
N TYR A 230 6.12 19.17 24.19
CA TYR A 230 4.81 19.67 24.60
C TYR A 230 4.10 18.65 25.48
N GLY A 231 3.94 18.97 26.77
CA GLY A 231 3.38 18.05 27.75
C GLY A 231 4.22 16.79 27.88
N GLN A 232 3.61 15.62 27.66
CA GLN A 232 4.29 14.31 27.71
C GLN A 232 4.87 13.87 26.35
N TRP A 233 4.69 14.66 25.29
CA TRP A 233 5.11 14.31 23.94
C TRP A 233 6.33 15.10 23.52
N SER A 234 7.27 14.41 22.87
CA SER A 234 8.44 14.98 22.22
C SER A 234 8.27 14.88 20.71
N TYR A 235 8.42 16.02 20.03
CA TYR A 235 8.13 16.23 18.63
C TYR A 235 9.44 16.43 17.88
N PHE A 236 9.63 15.65 16.82
CA PHE A 236 10.75 15.68 15.91
C PHE A 236 10.21 16.00 14.52
N GLU A 237 10.52 17.18 13.99
CA GLU A 237 9.92 17.70 12.75
C GLU A 237 11.02 18.09 11.75
N ALA A 238 10.92 17.61 10.52
CA ALA A 238 11.88 17.95 9.48
C ALA A 238 11.53 19.26 8.77
N GLY A 239 12.56 20.01 8.35
CA GLY A 239 12.39 21.16 7.47
C GLY A 239 11.96 20.81 6.04
N SER A 240 11.70 21.84 5.22
CA SER A 240 11.22 21.69 3.83
C SER A 240 12.19 20.96 2.90
N GLU A 241 13.47 20.89 3.25
CA GLU A 241 14.48 20.25 2.41
C GLU A 241 14.65 18.75 2.71
N VAL A 242 13.96 18.25 3.74
CA VAL A 242 14.16 16.88 4.21
C VAL A 242 13.12 15.94 3.61
N VAL A 243 13.64 14.88 3.00
CA VAL A 243 12.84 13.78 2.46
C VAL A 243 13.42 12.43 2.87
N ILE A 244 12.54 11.43 2.99
CA ILE A 244 12.93 10.01 3.07
C ILE A 244 12.58 9.40 1.71
N ASN A 245 13.59 9.00 0.94
CA ASN A 245 13.40 8.46 -0.40
C ASN A 245 12.89 7.00 -0.35
N PRO A 246 12.23 6.51 -1.42
CA PRO A 246 11.81 5.12 -1.52
C PRO A 246 12.92 4.12 -1.17
N GLY A 247 12.60 3.14 -0.32
CA GLY A 247 13.53 2.10 0.12
C GLY A 247 14.64 2.56 1.06
N THR A 248 14.60 3.82 1.53
CA THR A 248 15.61 4.35 2.46
C THR A 248 15.05 4.49 3.86
N SER A 249 15.95 4.42 4.85
CA SER A 249 15.66 4.65 6.26
C SER A 249 16.41 5.85 6.78
N ARG A 250 15.78 6.64 7.67
CA ARG A 250 16.44 7.74 8.37
C ARG A 250 16.26 7.66 9.88
N PRO A 251 17.35 7.77 10.65
CA PRO A 251 17.26 7.92 12.09
C PRO A 251 16.62 9.28 12.41
N THR A 252 15.61 9.27 13.28
CA THR A 252 14.74 10.44 13.54
C THR A 252 14.87 10.94 14.97
N ALA A 253 14.99 10.04 15.94
CA ALA A 253 15.14 10.36 17.35
C ALA A 253 16.02 9.33 18.07
N ILE A 254 16.65 9.75 19.17
CA ILE A 254 17.31 8.86 20.14
C ILE A 254 16.58 8.98 21.47
N LEU A 255 16.20 7.85 22.06
CA LEU A 255 15.73 7.80 23.44
C LEU A 255 16.83 7.22 24.30
N LYS A 256 17.29 7.97 25.31
CA LYS A 256 18.28 7.50 26.28
C LYS A 256 17.60 7.02 27.55
N LEU A 257 17.94 5.81 27.96
CA LEU A 257 17.55 5.24 29.24
C LEU A 257 18.81 5.11 30.12
N ASN A 258 18.79 5.80 31.25
CA ASN A 258 19.85 5.69 32.26
C ASN A 258 19.51 4.55 33.20
N VAL A 259 20.39 3.55 33.26
CA VAL A 259 20.18 2.33 34.03
C VAL A 259 21.29 2.23 35.07
N PRO A 260 20.97 2.36 36.38
CA PRO A 260 21.94 2.15 37.43
C PRO A 260 22.54 0.73 37.34
N CYS A 261 23.85 0.64 37.48
CA CYS A 261 24.58 -0.61 37.45
C CYS A 261 25.65 -0.67 38.55
N ASN A 262 25.89 -1.88 39.05
CA ASN A 262 26.94 -2.15 40.03
C ASN A 262 28.14 -2.77 39.33
N LEU A 263 29.33 -2.32 39.73
CA LEU A 263 30.59 -2.90 39.29
C LEU A 263 30.98 -4.03 40.26
N GLU A 264 31.00 -5.26 39.78
CA GLU A 264 31.45 -6.44 40.53
C GLU A 264 32.69 -7.03 39.82
N GLY A 265 33.88 -6.60 40.26
CA GLY A 265 35.13 -6.95 39.59
C GLY A 265 35.23 -6.33 38.20
N SER A 266 35.39 -7.16 37.16
CA SER A 266 35.41 -6.72 35.75
C SER A 266 34.05 -6.82 35.06
N ARG A 267 32.97 -7.16 35.80
CA ARG A 267 31.63 -7.38 35.27
C ARG A 267 30.67 -6.33 35.81
N ARG A 268 29.66 -6.02 34.99
CA ARG A 268 28.61 -5.05 35.31
C ARG A 268 27.31 -5.78 35.54
N ARG A 269 26.64 -5.47 36.65
CA ARG A 269 25.36 -6.07 37.03
C ARG A 269 24.26 -5.02 36.99
N VAL A 270 23.15 -5.37 36.37
CA VAL A 270 21.94 -4.54 36.25
C VAL A 270 20.74 -5.30 36.81
N SER A 271 19.91 -4.62 37.59
CA SER A 271 18.66 -5.17 38.08
C SER A 271 17.60 -5.20 36.96
N ALA A 272 17.01 -6.38 36.71
CA ALA A 272 15.91 -6.54 35.76
C ALA A 272 14.70 -5.64 36.09
N ARG A 273 14.46 -5.37 37.39
CA ARG A 273 13.39 -4.49 37.86
C ARG A 273 13.59 -3.03 37.46
N MET A 274 14.84 -2.57 37.36
CA MET A 274 15.18 -1.20 36.96
C MET A 274 15.03 -0.97 35.46
N LEU A 275 15.30 -2.01 34.66
CA LEU A 275 15.02 -2.01 33.23
C LEU A 275 13.52 -2.01 33.01
N GLY A 276 12.82 -3.05 33.47
CA GLY A 276 11.39 -3.28 33.26
C GLY A 276 10.99 -3.31 31.78
N PRO A 277 9.81 -3.84 31.42
CA PRO A 277 9.28 -3.62 30.08
C PRO A 277 9.02 -2.12 29.88
N ARG A 278 9.35 -1.59 28.71
CA ARG A 278 9.13 -0.17 28.36
C ARG A 278 8.22 -0.07 27.16
N LYS A 279 7.26 0.86 27.24
CA LYS A 279 6.36 1.20 26.15
C LYS A 279 6.71 2.57 25.60
N ILE A 280 6.75 2.68 24.29
CA ILE A 280 6.90 3.94 23.59
C ILE A 280 5.66 4.11 22.71
N ALA A 281 4.83 5.08 23.03
CA ALA A 281 3.76 5.48 22.14
C ALA A 281 4.35 6.45 21.10
N ALA A 282 4.19 6.12 19.82
CA ALA A 282 4.72 6.90 18.73
C ALA A 282 3.61 7.29 17.74
N ARG A 283 3.70 8.52 17.24
CA ARG A 283 2.87 9.00 16.12
C ARG A 283 3.79 9.58 15.07
N PHE A 284 3.62 9.21 13.81
CA PHE A 284 4.54 9.62 12.76
C PHE A 284 3.84 9.75 11.42
N GLY A 285 4.48 10.47 10.51
CA GLY A 285 3.97 10.69 9.17
C GLY A 285 4.84 11.66 8.40
N CYS A 286 4.29 12.16 7.31
CA CYS A 286 4.88 13.19 6.49
C CYS A 286 3.78 14.00 5.80
N PHE A 287 4.15 15.06 5.08
CA PHE A 287 3.21 15.95 4.41
C PHE A 287 2.25 15.21 3.46
N ASN A 288 2.78 14.24 2.72
CA ASN A 288 2.06 13.43 1.76
C ASN A 288 1.70 12.04 2.33
N SER A 289 1.53 11.89 3.64
CA SER A 289 0.96 10.68 4.25
C SER A 289 -0.06 11.01 5.32
N ARG A 290 -0.92 10.05 5.66
CA ARG A 290 -1.73 10.14 6.88
C ARG A 290 -0.84 9.97 8.11
N LEU A 291 -1.31 10.51 9.23
CA LEU A 291 -0.76 10.22 10.56
C LEU A 291 -0.93 8.72 10.86
N GLN A 292 0.14 8.08 11.28
CA GLN A 292 0.15 6.71 11.77
C GLN A 292 0.46 6.72 13.27
N GLU A 293 -0.08 5.74 13.99
CA GLU A 293 0.19 5.52 15.41
C GLU A 293 0.72 4.10 15.60
N GLN A 294 1.74 3.96 16.45
CA GLN A 294 2.35 2.67 16.78
C GLN A 294 2.81 2.69 18.24
N GLU A 295 2.58 1.58 18.94
CA GLU A 295 3.17 1.33 20.25
C GLU A 295 4.35 0.36 20.08
N LEU A 296 5.52 0.74 20.60
CA LEU A 296 6.69 -0.14 20.66
C LEU A 296 6.82 -0.70 22.07
N ASP A 297 6.77 -2.02 22.17
CA ASP A 297 7.05 -2.76 23.40
C ASP A 297 8.50 -3.22 23.40
N LEU A 298 9.29 -2.68 24.32
CA LEU A 298 10.68 -3.09 24.53
C LEU A 298 10.73 -4.07 25.71
N SER A 299 11.21 -5.29 25.45
CA SER A 299 11.41 -6.27 26.51
C SER A 299 12.67 -5.96 27.32
N VAL A 300 12.77 -6.55 28.51
CA VAL A 300 13.99 -6.47 29.33
C VAL A 300 15.20 -7.06 28.56
N GLN A 301 14.99 -8.10 27.76
CA GLN A 301 16.05 -8.72 26.96
C GLN A 301 16.57 -7.76 25.88
N ASP A 302 15.67 -7.04 25.21
CA ASP A 302 16.06 -6.05 24.19
C ASP A 302 16.92 -4.94 24.80
N LEU A 303 16.52 -4.42 25.97
CA LEU A 303 17.24 -3.35 26.65
C LEU A 303 18.61 -3.80 27.19
N LEU A 304 18.76 -5.08 27.55
CA LEU A 304 20.04 -5.65 28.01
C LEU A 304 21.09 -5.69 26.91
N LEU A 305 20.69 -5.90 25.65
CA LEU A 305 21.61 -5.83 24.51
C LEU A 305 22.31 -4.47 24.45
N GLY A 306 21.60 -3.40 24.84
CA GLY A 306 22.15 -2.04 24.91
C GLY A 306 23.08 -1.76 26.09
N VAL A 307 23.15 -2.62 27.11
CA VAL A 307 24.01 -2.37 28.29
C VAL A 307 25.46 -2.79 28.04
N ALA A 308 25.75 -3.56 26.98
CA ALA A 308 27.05 -4.18 26.68
C ALA A 308 27.59 -5.10 27.81
N GLY A 309 27.56 -6.41 27.58
CA GLY A 309 28.31 -7.41 28.39
C GLY A 309 27.82 -7.67 29.82
N GLY A 310 26.65 -7.17 30.23
CA GLY A 310 26.06 -7.43 31.55
C GLY A 310 25.34 -8.77 31.62
N PHE A 311 25.58 -9.56 32.67
CA PHE A 311 24.79 -10.75 33.01
C PHE A 311 23.62 -10.34 33.92
N LEU A 312 22.44 -10.89 33.67
CA LEU A 312 21.33 -10.84 34.63
C LEU A 312 21.62 -11.80 35.79
N HIS A 313 21.37 -11.33 37.01
CA HIS A 313 20.95 -12.23 38.08
C HIS A 313 19.55 -11.77 38.49
N GLU A 314 18.55 -12.63 38.28
CA GLU A 314 17.30 -12.55 39.03
C GLU A 314 17.67 -12.69 40.51
N GLU A 315 17.59 -11.61 41.25
CA GLU A 315 17.38 -11.72 42.69
C GLU A 315 15.87 -11.78 42.90
N ASP A 316 15.38 -12.99 43.17
CA ASP A 316 14.11 -13.19 43.87
C ASP A 316 14.22 -12.50 45.23
N THR A 317 13.55 -11.36 45.40
CA THR A 317 12.60 -11.06 46.50
C THR A 317 11.99 -9.65 46.39
#